data_AF-A0A2V9T105-F1
#
_entry.id   AF-A0A2V9T105-F1
#
_cell.length_a   1.000
_cell.length_b   1.000
_cell.length_c   1.000
_cell.angle_alpha   90.00
_cell.angle_beta   90.00
_cell.angle_gamma   90.00
#
_symmetry.space_group_name_H-M   'P 1'
#
loop_
_entity.id
_entity.type
_entity.pdbx_description
1 polymer ?
#
loop_
_entity_poly.entity_id
_entity_poly.type
_entity_poly.pdbx_seq_one_letter_code
_entity_poly.pdbx_strand_id
1 'polypeptide(L)'
;MKRAAMVAMMLGLATFVFGEPQASSPQKPATSQTGGAQPGASQSGAAAEFNTAIANTNDPAAVEKAADAFATKYPDSELRGLLYEAAMQSYQRANNADKMMEMGRKVLKIDPDEPTALVGVAQVLAERTRDTDLDKDQRLDEAMKLAQRSLVTVDTDIAPRADTPQEKIDAYKGVLRSSAYAIMGTLEFNKEKYADAENFYRKSMDAFPAQLDPVVVLRLALALDKQGKYPEALKEANHAVQLTPEGTTAGGLARRERDRLVQLTGGTPTPASKPPASAQNPAPPKN
;
A
#
# COMPACT_ATOMS: atom_id res chain seq x y z
N MET A 1 8.38 -15.28 -21.30
CA MET A 1 7.73 -16.27 -20.43
C MET A 1 8.50 -16.35 -19.12
N LYS A 2 8.18 -15.47 -18.17
CA LYS A 2 8.78 -15.53 -16.82
C LYS A 2 7.97 -16.55 -16.01
N ARG A 3 8.67 -17.48 -15.37
CA ARG A 3 8.07 -18.57 -14.61
C ARG A 3 7.38 -17.98 -13.38
N ALA A 4 6.07 -18.09 -13.31
CA ALA A 4 5.31 -17.85 -12.09
C ALA A 4 5.71 -18.92 -11.06
N ALA A 5 6.58 -18.58 -10.12
CA ALA A 5 6.89 -19.43 -8.98
C ALA A 5 5.75 -19.28 -7.96
N MET A 6 4.80 -20.19 -8.04
CA MET A 6 3.69 -20.32 -7.11
C MET A 6 4.25 -20.83 -5.76
N VAL A 7 4.56 -19.93 -4.83
CA VAL A 7 4.92 -20.32 -3.46
C VAL A 7 3.63 -20.64 -2.71
N ALA A 8 3.22 -21.90 -2.78
CA ALA A 8 2.18 -22.46 -1.92
C ALA A 8 2.72 -22.58 -0.48
N MET A 9 2.38 -21.63 0.40
CA MET A 9 2.59 -21.78 1.84
C MET A 9 1.49 -22.68 2.42
N MET A 10 1.82 -23.94 2.67
CA MET A 10 1.01 -24.80 3.54
C MET A 10 1.21 -24.34 4.99
N LEU A 11 0.16 -23.76 5.57
CA LEU A 11 0.07 -23.52 7.00
C LEU A 11 -0.31 -24.85 7.68
N GLY A 12 0.68 -25.52 8.25
CA GLY A 12 0.46 -26.70 9.08
C GLY A 12 -0.26 -26.32 10.38
N LEU A 13 -1.51 -26.76 10.52
CA LEU A 13 -2.27 -26.76 11.77
C LEU A 13 -1.50 -27.55 12.84
N ALA A 14 -1.21 -26.90 13.97
CA ALA A 14 -0.66 -27.53 15.16
C ALA A 14 -1.74 -28.39 15.84
N THR A 15 -1.59 -29.71 15.79
CA THR A 15 -2.24 -30.62 16.74
C THR A 15 -1.20 -31.14 17.72
N PHE A 16 -1.40 -30.82 19.00
CA PHE A 16 -0.66 -31.39 20.11
C PHE A 16 -0.98 -32.88 20.24
N VAL A 17 0.03 -33.73 20.22
CA VAL A 17 -0.03 -35.08 20.81
C VAL A 17 1.14 -35.23 21.76
N PHE A 18 0.79 -35.44 23.04
CA PHE A 18 1.70 -35.79 24.13
C PHE A 18 2.34 -37.17 23.87
N GLY A 19 3.62 -37.31 24.24
CA GLY A 19 4.44 -38.47 23.91
C GLY A 19 4.42 -39.63 24.90
N GLU A 20 5.13 -40.69 24.52
CA GLU A 20 5.61 -41.75 25.41
C GLU A 20 6.96 -42.30 24.87
N PRO A 21 7.92 -42.71 25.72
CA PRO A 21 9.32 -42.94 25.34
C PRO A 21 9.64 -44.43 25.11
N GLN A 22 10.50 -44.75 24.15
CA GLN A 22 11.12 -46.08 24.09
C GLN A 22 12.59 -46.03 23.65
N ALA A 23 13.39 -46.85 24.33
CA ALA A 23 14.84 -46.76 24.46
C ALA A 23 15.67 -47.39 23.32
N SER A 24 16.79 -46.73 23.05
CA SER A 24 18.15 -47.14 22.69
C SER A 24 18.46 -48.48 21.98
N SER A 25 19.25 -48.40 20.89
CA SER A 25 20.44 -49.23 20.66
C SER A 25 21.47 -48.52 19.76
N PRO A 26 22.79 -48.73 19.95
CA PRO A 26 23.84 -47.85 19.42
C PRO A 26 24.52 -48.42 18.16
N GLN A 27 24.79 -47.58 17.16
CA GLN A 27 25.83 -47.88 16.16
C GLN A 27 26.36 -46.61 15.46
N LYS A 28 27.64 -46.32 15.69
CA LYS A 28 28.60 -45.67 14.78
C LYS A 28 29.82 -46.62 14.70
N PRO A 29 30.75 -46.55 13.73
CA PRO A 29 31.04 -45.50 12.74
C PRO A 29 31.00 -46.06 11.29
N ALA A 30 31.16 -45.35 10.17
CA ALA A 30 32.16 -44.35 9.83
C ALA A 30 31.76 -43.52 8.59
N THR A 31 32.51 -42.44 8.44
CA THR A 31 32.45 -41.34 7.48
C THR A 31 32.68 -41.71 6.02
N SER A 32 31.90 -41.08 5.13
CA SER A 32 32.38 -40.57 3.85
C SER A 32 31.71 -39.23 3.56
N GLN A 33 32.44 -38.15 3.85
CA GLN A 33 32.20 -36.80 3.36
C GLN A 33 32.23 -36.82 1.83
N THR A 34 31.13 -36.42 1.20
CA THR A 34 31.16 -35.72 -0.08
C THR A 34 30.25 -34.51 0.05
N GLY A 35 30.84 -33.33 -0.11
CA GLY A 35 30.16 -32.06 -0.01
C GLY A 35 29.14 -31.90 -1.13
N GLY A 36 27.87 -31.99 -0.78
CA GLY A 36 26.76 -31.40 -1.52
C GLY A 36 25.98 -30.54 -0.53
N ALA A 37 25.98 -29.23 -0.72
CA ALA A 37 25.08 -28.36 0.02
C ALA A 37 23.65 -28.86 -0.22
N GLN A 38 23.03 -29.42 0.81
CA GLN A 38 21.71 -30.01 0.76
C GLN A 38 20.70 -28.89 0.46
N PRO A 39 20.04 -28.86 -0.72
CA PRO A 39 19.18 -27.74 -1.11
C PRO A 39 17.99 -27.51 -0.15
N GLY A 40 17.61 -28.52 0.63
CA GLY A 40 16.47 -28.47 1.55
C GLY A 40 16.70 -27.77 2.88
N ALA A 41 17.93 -27.79 3.44
CA ALA A 41 18.18 -27.24 4.78
C ALA A 41 18.27 -25.70 4.78
N SER A 42 18.85 -25.13 3.71
CA SER A 42 18.91 -23.68 3.51
C SER A 42 17.53 -23.08 3.21
N GLN A 43 16.68 -23.81 2.47
CA GLN A 43 15.30 -23.37 2.21
C GLN A 43 14.41 -23.45 3.46
N SER A 44 14.56 -24.47 4.31
CA SER A 44 13.84 -24.53 5.59
C SER A 44 14.26 -23.44 6.57
N GLY A 45 15.55 -23.08 6.60
CA GLY A 45 16.06 -21.97 7.41
C GLY A 45 15.56 -20.60 6.94
N ALA A 46 15.58 -20.37 5.62
CA ALA A 46 15.07 -19.14 5.02
C ALA A 46 13.56 -18.95 5.31
N ALA A 47 12.76 -20.01 5.17
CA ALA A 47 11.33 -19.92 5.46
C ALA A 47 11.06 -19.59 6.95
N ALA A 48 11.82 -20.16 7.88
CA ALA A 48 11.68 -19.87 9.30
C ALA A 48 12.03 -18.40 9.64
N GLU A 49 13.17 -17.90 9.14
CA GLU A 49 13.59 -16.52 9.34
C GLU A 49 12.62 -15.52 8.70
N PHE A 50 12.11 -15.83 7.51
CA PHE A 50 11.05 -15.07 6.87
C PHE A 50 9.83 -14.96 7.78
N ASN A 51 9.32 -16.09 8.28
CA ASN A 51 8.14 -16.13 9.15
C ASN A 51 8.36 -15.35 10.45
N THR A 52 9.55 -15.42 11.05
CA THR A 52 9.90 -14.62 12.23
C THR A 52 9.90 -13.13 11.91
N ALA A 53 10.42 -12.71 10.76
CA ALA A 53 10.46 -11.31 10.37
C ALA A 53 9.05 -10.74 10.16
N ILE A 54 8.19 -11.43 9.40
CA ILE A 54 6.83 -10.94 9.11
C ILE A 54 5.90 -10.97 10.34
N ALA A 55 6.23 -11.74 11.37
CA ALA A 55 5.52 -11.70 12.65
C ALA A 55 5.76 -10.38 13.42
N ASN A 56 6.82 -9.64 13.11
CA ASN A 56 7.22 -8.40 13.79
C ASN A 56 6.82 -7.13 13.04
N THR A 57 5.82 -7.17 12.15
CA THR A 57 5.43 -6.02 11.30
C THR A 57 4.88 -4.80 12.05
N ASN A 58 4.71 -4.88 13.37
CA ASN A 58 4.43 -3.75 14.25
C ASN A 58 5.68 -2.91 14.60
N ASP A 59 6.89 -3.45 14.39
CA ASP A 59 8.16 -2.74 14.53
C ASP A 59 8.84 -2.65 13.16
N PRO A 60 8.66 -1.53 12.42
CA PRO A 60 9.23 -1.36 11.09
C PRO A 60 10.76 -1.51 11.05
N ALA A 61 11.46 -1.05 12.09
CA ALA A 61 12.92 -1.11 12.15
C ALA A 61 13.41 -2.55 12.38
N ALA A 62 12.69 -3.35 13.18
CA ALA A 62 12.99 -4.76 13.33
C ALA A 62 12.80 -5.54 12.02
N VAL A 63 11.74 -5.25 11.26
CA VAL A 63 11.51 -5.88 9.95
C VAL A 63 12.57 -5.46 8.94
N GLU A 64 12.94 -4.17 8.86
CA GLU A 64 14.04 -3.70 8.00
C GLU A 64 15.35 -4.43 8.33
N LYS A 65 15.73 -4.47 9.61
CA LYS A 65 16.94 -5.16 10.05
C LYS A 65 16.91 -6.64 9.68
N ALA A 66 15.77 -7.30 9.85
CA ALA A 66 15.59 -8.69 9.47
C ALA A 66 15.68 -8.88 7.95
N ALA A 67 15.10 -7.98 7.15
CA ALA A 67 15.19 -8.00 5.69
C ALA A 67 16.63 -7.84 5.20
N ASP A 68 17.40 -6.90 5.77
CA ASP A 68 18.81 -6.70 5.41
C ASP A 68 19.70 -7.89 5.82
N ALA A 69 19.49 -8.44 7.02
CA ALA A 69 20.18 -9.65 7.47
C ALA A 69 19.86 -10.85 6.57
N PHE A 70 18.58 -11.02 6.22
CA PHE A 70 18.10 -12.07 5.33
C PHE A 70 18.69 -11.93 3.93
N ALA A 71 18.71 -10.72 3.37
CA ALA A 71 19.29 -10.46 2.05
C ALA A 71 20.80 -10.74 2.00
N THR A 72 21.51 -10.52 3.11
CA THR A 72 22.94 -10.86 3.24
C THR A 72 23.16 -12.36 3.34
N LYS A 73 22.31 -13.06 4.11
CA LYS A 73 22.44 -14.50 4.37
C LYS A 73 21.93 -15.38 3.22
N TYR A 74 20.90 -14.92 2.51
CA TYR A 74 20.24 -15.63 1.42
C TYR A 74 20.12 -14.75 0.16
N PRO A 75 21.25 -14.36 -0.46
CA PRO A 75 21.27 -13.41 -1.57
C PRO A 75 20.49 -13.88 -2.81
N ASP A 76 20.34 -15.20 -3.00
CA ASP A 76 19.60 -15.78 -4.12
C ASP A 76 18.13 -16.06 -3.79
N SER A 77 17.67 -15.78 -2.57
CA SER A 77 16.29 -16.05 -2.17
C SER A 77 15.32 -15.07 -2.81
N GLU A 78 14.24 -15.61 -3.39
CA GLU A 78 13.11 -14.84 -3.91
C GLU A 78 12.29 -14.16 -2.79
N LEU A 79 12.42 -14.63 -1.53
CA LEU A 79 11.70 -14.06 -0.38
C LEU A 79 12.23 -12.69 0.05
N ARG A 80 13.39 -12.26 -0.46
CA ARG A 80 13.98 -10.95 -0.14
C ARG A 80 13.04 -9.80 -0.53
N GLY A 81 12.42 -9.88 -1.71
CA GLY A 81 11.47 -8.87 -2.18
C GLY A 81 10.30 -8.72 -1.21
N LEU A 82 9.72 -9.85 -0.80
CA LEU A 82 8.59 -9.88 0.14
C LEU A 82 8.93 -9.32 1.53
N LEU A 83 10.17 -9.50 2.03
CA LEU A 83 10.58 -8.90 3.31
C LEU A 83 10.77 -7.39 3.22
N TYR A 84 11.37 -6.90 2.13
CA TYR A 84 11.46 -5.45 1.92
C TYR A 84 10.08 -4.82 1.68
N GLU A 85 9.16 -5.54 1.03
CA GLU A 85 7.79 -5.10 0.87
C GLU A 85 7.08 -5.03 2.23
N ALA A 86 7.26 -6.05 3.10
CA ALA A 86 6.73 -6.01 4.46
C ALA A 86 7.31 -4.83 5.27
N ALA A 87 8.61 -4.56 5.16
CA ALA A 87 9.23 -3.39 5.80
C ALA A 87 8.66 -2.07 5.24
N MET A 88 8.49 -1.96 3.92
CA MET A 88 7.88 -0.81 3.24
C MET A 88 6.47 -0.54 3.78
N GLN A 89 5.61 -1.56 3.84
CA GLN A 89 4.24 -1.44 4.35
C GLN A 89 4.23 -1.09 5.84
N SER A 90 5.14 -1.65 6.64
CA SER A 90 5.30 -1.30 8.06
C SER A 90 5.67 0.18 8.23
N TYR A 91 6.61 0.70 7.44
CA TYR A 91 6.95 2.13 7.46
C TYR A 91 5.84 3.04 6.94
N GLN A 92 5.07 2.58 5.95
CA GLN A 92 3.88 3.28 5.50
C GLN A 92 2.86 3.45 6.63
N ARG A 93 2.57 2.38 7.37
CA ARG A 93 1.66 2.44 8.55
C ARG A 93 2.21 3.32 9.67
N ALA A 94 3.53 3.36 9.85
CA ALA A 94 4.20 4.26 10.78
C ALA A 94 4.31 5.71 10.29
N ASN A 95 3.74 6.04 9.11
CA ASN A 95 3.80 7.34 8.48
C ASN A 95 5.24 7.86 8.26
N ASN A 96 6.19 6.95 8.02
CA ASN A 96 7.59 7.29 7.74
C ASN A 96 7.86 7.18 6.24
N ALA A 97 7.64 8.29 5.53
CA ALA A 97 7.71 8.34 4.08
C ALA A 97 9.13 8.08 3.53
N ASP A 98 10.17 8.54 4.22
CA ASP A 98 11.56 8.39 3.77
C ASP A 98 11.98 6.92 3.80
N LYS A 99 11.71 6.23 4.92
CA LYS A 99 11.99 4.80 5.05
C LYS A 99 11.07 3.94 4.19
N MET A 100 9.81 4.33 4.02
CA MET A 100 8.89 3.67 3.09
C MET A 100 9.45 3.73 1.65
N MET A 101 9.89 4.91 1.19
CA MET A 101 10.52 5.05 -0.13
C MET A 101 11.81 4.23 -0.23
N GLU A 102 12.66 4.26 0.79
CA GLU A 102 13.90 3.47 0.79
C GLU A 102 13.62 1.98 0.59
N MET A 103 12.69 1.41 1.37
CA MET A 103 12.32 0.00 1.25
C MET A 103 11.63 -0.31 -0.08
N GLY A 104 10.74 0.56 -0.55
CA GLY A 104 10.12 0.42 -1.87
C GLY A 104 11.15 0.41 -3.00
N ARG A 105 12.20 1.23 -2.93
CA ARG A 105 13.31 1.18 -3.89
C ARG A 105 14.12 -0.12 -3.78
N LYS A 106 14.28 -0.69 -2.59
CA LYS A 106 14.88 -2.03 -2.43
C LYS A 106 14.01 -3.12 -3.06
N VAL A 107 12.68 -3.05 -2.92
CA VAL A 107 11.74 -3.94 -3.62
C VAL A 107 11.91 -3.81 -5.13
N LEU A 108 11.82 -2.61 -5.68
CA LEU A 108 11.92 -2.37 -7.13
C LEU A 108 13.28 -2.73 -7.74
N LYS A 109 14.34 -2.80 -6.93
CA LYS A 109 15.64 -3.32 -7.36
C LYS A 109 15.63 -4.84 -7.54
N ILE A 110 14.81 -5.56 -6.77
CA ILE A 110 14.66 -7.02 -6.83
C ILE A 110 13.62 -7.38 -7.89
N ASP A 111 12.46 -6.72 -7.83
CA ASP A 111 11.37 -6.87 -8.78
C ASP A 111 10.90 -5.48 -9.28
N PRO A 112 11.39 -5.04 -10.45
CA PRO A 112 11.03 -3.75 -11.02
C PRO A 112 9.54 -3.59 -11.36
N ASP A 113 8.78 -4.68 -11.40
CA ASP A 113 7.38 -4.71 -11.81
C ASP A 113 6.41 -4.87 -10.64
N GLU A 114 6.91 -4.92 -9.39
CA GLU A 114 6.08 -5.10 -8.19
C GLU A 114 5.09 -3.91 -8.03
N PRO A 115 3.77 -4.13 -8.22
CA PRO A 115 2.79 -3.05 -8.34
C PRO A 115 2.66 -2.17 -7.09
N THR A 116 2.85 -2.72 -5.89
CA THR A 116 2.71 -2.03 -4.61
C THR A 116 3.82 -1.03 -4.38
N ALA A 117 5.07 -1.44 -4.61
CA ALA A 117 6.24 -0.59 -4.48
C ALA A 117 6.28 0.47 -5.57
N LEU A 118 5.81 0.16 -6.79
CA LEU A 118 5.62 1.17 -7.83
C LEU A 118 4.69 2.28 -7.37
N VAL A 119 3.51 1.94 -6.80
CA VAL A 119 2.56 2.93 -6.25
C VAL A 119 3.14 3.66 -5.05
N GLY A 120 3.74 2.94 -4.10
CA GLY A 120 4.28 3.53 -2.87
C GLY A 120 5.38 4.54 -3.16
N VAL A 121 6.36 4.19 -4.00
CA VAL A 121 7.44 5.11 -4.38
C VAL A 121 6.90 6.30 -5.18
N ALA A 122 5.98 6.05 -6.13
CA ALA A 122 5.34 7.13 -6.90
C ALA A 122 4.59 8.11 -6.01
N GLN A 123 3.87 7.63 -4.99
CA GLN A 123 3.14 8.46 -4.04
C GLN A 123 4.08 9.37 -3.26
N VAL A 124 5.15 8.82 -2.68
CA VAL A 124 6.08 9.63 -1.89
C VAL A 124 6.79 10.66 -2.78
N LEU A 125 7.17 10.29 -4.01
CA LEU A 125 7.72 11.25 -4.98
C LEU A 125 6.73 12.38 -5.28
N ALA A 126 5.46 12.08 -5.54
CA ALA A 126 4.44 13.09 -5.83
C ALA A 126 4.15 14.02 -4.64
N GLU A 127 4.18 13.50 -3.41
CA GLU A 127 3.81 14.26 -2.21
C GLU A 127 4.98 15.03 -1.57
N ARG A 128 6.21 14.53 -1.71
CA ARG A 128 7.38 15.09 -1.01
C ARG A 128 8.27 15.96 -1.89
N THR A 129 8.10 15.92 -3.21
CA THR A 129 8.83 16.79 -4.11
C THR A 129 8.29 18.21 -4.01
N ARG A 130 9.18 19.16 -3.71
CA ARG A 130 8.87 20.58 -3.52
C ARG A 130 9.21 21.37 -4.77
N ASP A 131 8.57 22.52 -4.94
CA ASP A 131 8.88 23.44 -6.03
C ASP A 131 10.33 23.97 -6.01
N THR A 132 10.98 23.94 -4.84
CA THR A 132 12.37 24.39 -4.66
C THR A 132 13.41 23.29 -4.90
N ASP A 133 12.99 22.04 -5.16
CA ASP A 133 13.92 20.94 -5.38
C ASP A 133 14.56 21.06 -6.76
N LEU A 134 15.89 20.95 -6.84
CA LEU A 134 16.63 21.09 -8.10
C LEU A 134 16.30 19.98 -9.11
N ASP A 135 15.92 18.80 -8.61
CA ASP A 135 15.55 17.61 -9.38
C ASP A 135 14.03 17.41 -9.46
N LYS A 136 13.22 18.45 -9.17
CA LYS A 136 11.75 18.39 -9.16
C LYS A 136 11.18 17.67 -10.38
N ASP A 137 11.48 18.15 -11.57
CA ASP A 137 10.89 17.61 -12.81
C ASP A 137 11.26 16.14 -13.01
N GLN A 138 12.50 15.77 -12.71
CA GLN A 138 12.96 14.38 -12.77
C GLN A 138 12.18 13.49 -11.81
N ARG A 139 11.97 13.93 -10.57
CA ARG A 139 11.24 13.18 -9.55
C ARG A 139 9.76 13.02 -9.90
N LEU A 140 9.12 14.08 -10.41
CA LEU A 140 7.72 14.04 -10.82
C LEU A 140 7.51 13.18 -12.07
N ASP A 141 8.45 13.19 -13.02
CA ASP A 141 8.39 12.32 -14.19
C ASP A 141 8.69 10.86 -13.84
N GLU A 142 9.56 10.61 -12.85
CA GLU A 142 9.73 9.26 -12.26
C GLU A 142 8.40 8.79 -11.65
N ALA A 143 7.74 9.62 -10.82
CA ALA A 143 6.46 9.28 -10.21
C ALA A 143 5.40 8.92 -11.25
N MET A 144 5.32 9.68 -12.35
CA MET A 144 4.38 9.41 -13.45
C MET A 144 4.64 8.04 -14.09
N LYS A 145 5.91 7.72 -14.40
CA LYS A 145 6.29 6.44 -15.01
C LYS A 145 5.99 5.26 -14.09
N LEU A 146 6.27 5.39 -12.79
CA LEU A 146 6.00 4.34 -11.80
C LEU A 146 4.49 4.09 -11.65
N ALA A 147 3.67 5.15 -11.55
CA ALA A 147 2.22 5.03 -11.49
C ALA A 147 1.65 4.36 -12.77
N GLN A 148 2.12 4.78 -13.94
CA GLN A 148 1.75 4.16 -15.21
C GLN A 148 2.18 2.69 -15.29
N ARG A 149 3.37 2.35 -14.80
CA ARG A 149 3.86 0.96 -14.78
C ARG A 149 2.98 0.10 -13.89
N SER A 150 2.59 0.60 -12.71
CA SER A 150 1.69 -0.14 -11.81
C SER A 150 0.33 -0.44 -12.45
N LEU A 151 -0.23 0.47 -13.25
CA LEU A 151 -1.48 0.20 -13.99
C LEU A 151 -1.36 -0.95 -14.99
N VAL A 152 -0.15 -1.26 -15.47
CA VAL A 152 0.11 -2.42 -16.31
C VAL A 152 0.33 -3.66 -15.44
N THR A 153 1.21 -3.56 -14.45
CA THR A 153 1.68 -4.72 -13.69
C THR A 153 0.67 -5.22 -12.66
N VAL A 154 -0.30 -4.39 -12.25
CA VAL A 154 -1.44 -4.80 -11.41
C VAL A 154 -2.23 -5.98 -12.01
N ASP A 155 -2.21 -6.13 -13.33
CA ASP A 155 -2.89 -7.24 -14.00
C ASP A 155 -2.01 -8.46 -14.25
N THR A 156 -0.69 -8.29 -14.31
CA THR A 156 0.25 -9.34 -14.70
C THR A 156 1.08 -9.90 -13.57
N ASP A 157 1.33 -9.12 -12.50
CA ASP A 157 2.38 -9.39 -11.51
C ASP A 157 1.83 -9.49 -10.07
N ILE A 158 0.51 -9.50 -9.90
CA ILE A 158 -0.12 -9.89 -8.63
C ILE A 158 -0.26 -11.40 -8.61
N ALA A 159 0.53 -12.06 -7.76
CA ALA A 159 0.45 -13.49 -7.52
C ALA A 159 -0.53 -13.77 -6.35
N PRO A 160 -1.78 -14.16 -6.63
CA PRO A 160 -2.71 -14.51 -5.57
C PRO A 160 -2.27 -15.79 -4.85
N ARG A 161 -2.50 -15.86 -3.54
CA ARG A 161 -2.38 -17.13 -2.81
C ARG A 161 -3.58 -18.01 -3.16
N ALA A 162 -3.37 -19.33 -3.23
CA ALA A 162 -4.39 -20.28 -3.69
C ALA A 162 -5.69 -20.27 -2.87
N ASP A 163 -5.64 -19.78 -1.64
CA ASP A 163 -6.75 -19.66 -0.70
C ASP A 163 -7.33 -18.24 -0.60
N THR A 164 -6.79 -17.27 -1.35
CA THR A 164 -7.29 -15.89 -1.33
C THR A 164 -8.56 -15.79 -2.17
N PRO A 165 -9.71 -15.38 -1.60
CA PRO A 165 -10.93 -15.16 -2.37
C PRO A 165 -10.72 -14.16 -3.50
N GLN A 166 -11.33 -14.42 -4.66
CA GLN A 166 -11.19 -13.58 -5.85
C GLN A 166 -11.59 -12.13 -5.58
N GLU A 167 -12.63 -11.92 -4.78
CA GLU A 167 -13.09 -10.58 -4.41
C GLU A 167 -12.03 -9.77 -3.67
N LYS A 168 -11.18 -10.42 -2.85
CA LYS A 168 -10.08 -9.74 -2.16
C LYS A 168 -8.96 -9.37 -3.12
N ILE A 169 -8.68 -10.23 -4.10
CA ILE A 169 -7.69 -9.96 -5.14
C ILE A 169 -8.15 -8.78 -5.99
N ASP A 170 -9.41 -8.79 -6.42
CA ASP A 170 -10.00 -7.73 -7.23
C ASP A 170 -10.07 -6.40 -6.48
N ALA A 171 -10.45 -6.44 -5.19
CA ALA A 171 -10.43 -5.25 -4.34
C ALA A 171 -9.02 -4.66 -4.21
N TYR A 172 -8.01 -5.50 -3.99
CA TYR A 172 -6.62 -5.07 -3.89
C TYR A 172 -6.10 -4.47 -5.22
N LYS A 173 -6.43 -5.11 -6.35
CA LYS A 173 -6.16 -4.54 -7.69
C LYS A 173 -6.85 -3.19 -7.87
N GLY A 174 -8.11 -3.07 -7.44
CA GLY A 174 -8.88 -1.83 -7.46
C GLY A 174 -8.19 -0.71 -6.68
N VAL A 175 -7.72 -0.99 -5.46
CA VAL A 175 -6.97 -0.03 -4.63
C VAL A 175 -5.70 0.45 -5.33
N LEU A 176 -4.92 -0.45 -5.93
CA LEU A 176 -3.69 -0.08 -6.64
C LEU A 176 -3.97 0.79 -7.87
N ARG A 177 -4.99 0.43 -8.67
CA ARG A 177 -5.42 1.27 -9.82
C ARG A 177 -5.92 2.64 -9.36
N SER A 178 -6.73 2.66 -8.32
CA SER A 178 -7.26 3.90 -7.73
C SER A 178 -6.12 4.81 -7.28
N SER A 179 -5.14 4.26 -6.57
CA SER A 179 -3.96 4.99 -6.08
C SER A 179 -3.09 5.50 -7.23
N ALA A 180 -2.81 4.66 -8.23
CA ALA A 180 -2.03 5.07 -9.41
C ALA A 180 -2.69 6.24 -10.14
N TYR A 181 -4.00 6.17 -10.40
CA TYR A 181 -4.73 7.28 -11.01
C TYR A 181 -4.76 8.54 -10.13
N ALA A 182 -4.91 8.41 -8.81
CA ALA A 182 -4.85 9.56 -7.89
C ALA A 182 -3.49 10.26 -7.92
N ILE A 183 -2.40 9.49 -8.00
CA ILE A 183 -1.04 10.02 -8.13
C ILE A 183 -0.90 10.78 -9.46
N MET A 184 -1.31 10.17 -10.57
CA MET A 184 -1.28 10.83 -11.89
C MET A 184 -2.09 12.14 -11.89
N GLY A 185 -3.29 12.13 -11.30
CA GLY A 185 -4.10 13.34 -11.17
C GLY A 185 -3.42 14.43 -10.33
N THR A 186 -2.71 14.04 -9.28
CA THR A 186 -1.93 14.97 -8.44
C THR A 186 -0.76 15.59 -9.22
N LEU A 187 -0.06 14.78 -10.01
CA LEU A 187 1.04 15.25 -10.86
C LEU A 187 0.56 16.24 -11.93
N GLU A 188 -0.55 15.94 -12.62
CA GLU A 188 -1.11 16.85 -13.62
C GLU A 188 -1.70 18.12 -12.98
N PHE A 189 -2.29 18.02 -11.79
CA PHE A 189 -2.75 19.19 -11.03
C PHE A 189 -1.60 20.13 -10.68
N ASN A 190 -0.46 19.59 -10.24
CA ASN A 190 0.75 20.36 -9.94
C ASN A 190 1.37 20.99 -11.19
N LYS A 191 1.12 20.40 -12.38
CA LYS A 191 1.49 20.96 -13.70
C LYS A 191 0.41 21.93 -14.24
N GLU A 192 -0.56 22.32 -13.43
CA GLU A 192 -1.71 23.19 -13.77
C GLU A 192 -2.61 22.65 -14.90
N LYS A 193 -2.49 21.37 -15.24
CA LYS A 193 -3.32 20.70 -16.24
C LYS A 193 -4.58 20.15 -15.59
N TYR A 194 -5.44 21.06 -15.16
CA TYR A 194 -6.59 20.74 -14.32
C TYR A 194 -7.62 19.82 -14.99
N ALA A 195 -7.78 19.89 -16.31
CA ALA A 195 -8.66 18.98 -17.06
C ALA A 195 -8.14 17.53 -17.08
N ASP A 196 -6.82 17.34 -17.22
CA ASP A 196 -6.20 16.02 -17.15
C ASP A 196 -6.27 15.48 -15.71
N ALA A 197 -6.03 16.34 -14.72
CA ALA A 197 -6.18 16.01 -13.31
C ALA A 197 -7.60 15.53 -12.98
N GLU A 198 -8.62 16.26 -13.43
CA GLU A 198 -10.03 15.85 -13.30
C GLU A 198 -10.26 14.44 -13.85
N ASN A 199 -9.80 14.17 -15.09
CA ASN A 199 -9.97 12.87 -15.74
C ASN A 199 -9.34 11.74 -14.90
N PHE A 200 -8.13 11.94 -14.39
CA PHE A 200 -7.47 10.94 -13.57
C PHE A 200 -8.12 10.74 -12.19
N TYR A 201 -8.58 11.81 -11.52
CA TYR A 201 -9.31 11.65 -10.26
C TYR A 201 -10.63 10.90 -10.45
N ARG A 202 -11.35 11.13 -11.56
CA ARG A 202 -12.55 10.32 -11.87
C ARG A 202 -12.21 8.85 -12.08
N LYS A 203 -11.17 8.55 -12.88
CA LYS A 203 -10.68 7.17 -13.05
C LYS A 203 -10.26 6.52 -11.73
N SER A 204 -9.69 7.29 -10.81
CA SER A 204 -9.34 6.82 -9.47
C SER A 204 -10.57 6.38 -8.68
N MET A 205 -11.64 7.17 -8.70
CA MET A 205 -12.92 6.85 -8.06
C MET A 205 -13.60 5.63 -8.72
N ASP A 206 -13.59 5.57 -10.05
CA ASP A 206 -14.18 4.47 -10.81
C ASP A 206 -13.43 3.14 -10.63
N ALA A 207 -12.13 3.19 -10.36
CA ALA A 207 -11.31 2.00 -10.15
C ALA A 207 -11.57 1.30 -8.80
N PHE A 208 -12.08 2.03 -7.81
CA PHE A 208 -12.41 1.46 -6.49
C PHE A 208 -13.63 2.14 -5.85
N PRO A 209 -14.83 1.99 -6.43
CA PRO A 209 -16.02 2.73 -6.00
C PRO A 209 -16.57 2.25 -4.64
N ALA A 210 -16.19 1.04 -4.20
CA ALA A 210 -16.64 0.46 -2.94
C ALA A 210 -16.13 1.26 -1.71
N GLN A 211 -15.00 1.95 -1.83
CA GLN A 211 -14.42 2.75 -0.76
C GLN A 211 -13.63 3.91 -1.37
N LEU A 212 -14.35 5.00 -1.65
CA LEU A 212 -13.76 6.23 -2.17
C LEU A 212 -12.81 6.86 -1.16
N ASP A 213 -11.65 7.32 -1.63
CA ASP A 213 -10.76 8.17 -0.85
C ASP A 213 -11.30 9.61 -0.83
N PRO A 214 -11.71 10.14 0.35
CA PRO A 214 -12.21 11.51 0.46
C PRO A 214 -11.20 12.57 0.00
N VAL A 215 -9.89 12.29 0.10
CA VAL A 215 -8.85 13.21 -0.38
C VAL A 215 -8.87 13.30 -1.90
N VAL A 216 -9.11 12.20 -2.61
CA VAL A 216 -9.28 12.20 -4.07
C VAL A 216 -10.53 12.98 -4.49
N VAL A 217 -11.65 12.78 -3.78
CA VAL A 217 -12.89 13.53 -4.06
C VAL A 217 -12.70 15.04 -3.84
N LEU A 218 -11.99 15.43 -2.77
CA LEU A 218 -11.62 16.82 -2.54
C LEU A 218 -10.70 17.37 -3.65
N ARG A 219 -9.68 16.61 -4.07
CA ARG A 219 -8.78 17.02 -5.15
C ARG A 219 -9.51 17.17 -6.48
N LEU A 220 -10.52 16.34 -6.76
CA LEU A 220 -11.42 16.50 -7.90
C LEU A 220 -12.19 17.82 -7.83
N ALA A 221 -12.76 18.17 -6.66
CA ALA A 221 -13.45 19.44 -6.46
C ALA A 221 -12.52 20.64 -6.75
N LEU A 222 -11.27 20.59 -6.27
CA LEU A 222 -10.27 21.63 -6.52
C LEU A 222 -9.89 21.72 -8.00
N ALA A 223 -9.75 20.58 -8.71
CA ALA A 223 -9.47 20.56 -10.14
C ALA A 223 -10.61 21.17 -10.96
N LEU A 224 -11.87 20.93 -10.56
CA LEU A 224 -13.06 21.52 -11.17
C LEU A 224 -13.13 23.03 -10.92
N ASP A 225 -12.85 23.45 -9.69
CA ASP A 225 -12.82 24.87 -9.30
C ASP A 225 -11.77 25.66 -10.11
N LYS A 226 -10.57 25.09 -10.27
CA LYS A 226 -9.50 25.68 -11.09
C LYS A 226 -9.86 25.81 -12.57
N GLN A 227 -10.82 25.03 -13.06
CA GLN A 227 -11.37 25.14 -14.41
C GLN A 227 -12.56 26.12 -14.49
N GLY A 228 -13.03 26.69 -13.37
CA GLY A 228 -14.23 27.52 -13.31
C GLY A 228 -15.55 26.73 -13.36
N LYS A 229 -15.50 25.39 -13.25
CA LYS A 229 -16.67 24.50 -13.23
C LYS A 229 -17.30 24.50 -11.83
N TYR A 230 -17.73 25.66 -11.36
CA TYR A 230 -18.14 25.86 -9.97
C TYR A 230 -19.32 25.00 -9.50
N PRO A 231 -20.38 24.76 -10.32
CA PRO A 231 -21.46 23.86 -9.91
C PRO A 231 -20.98 22.43 -9.63
N GLU A 232 -20.13 21.89 -10.50
CA GLU A 232 -19.53 20.56 -10.36
C GLU A 232 -18.54 20.51 -9.22
N ALA A 233 -17.71 21.56 -9.06
CA ALA A 233 -16.79 21.68 -7.92
C ALA A 233 -17.55 21.67 -6.59
N LEU A 234 -18.65 22.42 -6.49
CA LEU A 234 -19.46 22.47 -5.27
C LEU A 234 -20.11 21.11 -4.99
N LYS A 235 -20.56 20.38 -6.02
CA LYS A 235 -21.08 19.03 -5.87
C LYS A 235 -20.03 18.10 -5.25
N GLU A 236 -18.82 18.07 -5.80
CA GLU A 236 -17.76 17.19 -5.29
C GLU A 236 -17.20 17.66 -3.94
N ALA A 237 -17.18 18.97 -3.66
CA ALA A 237 -16.82 19.47 -2.34
C ALA A 237 -17.84 19.04 -1.26
N ASN A 238 -19.14 19.08 -1.56
CA ASN A 238 -20.17 18.53 -0.68
C ASN A 238 -19.99 17.01 -0.49
N HIS A 239 -19.66 16.28 -1.55
CA HIS A 239 -19.40 14.85 -1.47
C HIS A 239 -18.18 14.54 -0.57
N ALA A 240 -17.07 15.29 -0.72
CA ALA A 240 -15.91 15.16 0.17
C ALA A 240 -16.27 15.47 1.63
N VAL A 241 -17.14 16.45 1.90
CA VAL A 241 -17.64 16.73 3.25
C VAL A 241 -18.45 15.55 3.83
N GLN A 242 -19.26 14.88 3.02
CA GLN A 242 -20.05 13.71 3.46
C GLN A 242 -19.15 12.50 3.79
N LEU A 243 -18.03 12.36 3.08
CA LEU A 243 -17.07 11.27 3.29
C LEU A 243 -16.08 11.54 4.43
N THR A 244 -15.98 12.78 4.92
CA THR A 244 -14.95 13.16 5.91
C THR A 244 -15.52 13.47 7.30
N PRO A 245 -15.00 12.83 8.36
CA PRO A 245 -15.34 13.20 9.73
C PRO A 245 -14.93 14.65 10.05
N GLU A 246 -15.68 15.27 10.96
CA GLU A 246 -15.27 16.54 11.58
C GLU A 246 -13.98 16.37 12.38
N GLY A 247 -13.21 17.44 12.52
CA GLY A 247 -11.93 17.44 13.24
C GLY A 247 -10.74 16.84 12.48
N THR A 248 -10.94 16.22 11.32
CA THR A 248 -9.85 15.75 10.46
C THR A 248 -9.33 16.87 9.55
N THR A 249 -8.04 16.82 9.16
CA THR A 249 -7.45 17.80 8.22
C THR A 249 -8.19 17.80 6.88
N ALA A 250 -8.46 16.62 6.31
CA ALA A 250 -9.21 16.49 5.06
C ALA A 250 -10.62 17.06 5.20
N GLY A 251 -11.30 16.79 6.30
CA GLY A 251 -12.62 17.34 6.56
C GLY A 251 -12.63 18.86 6.72
N GLY A 252 -11.63 19.44 7.39
CA GLY A 252 -11.49 20.89 7.49
C GLY A 252 -11.29 21.54 6.12
N LEU A 253 -10.45 20.94 5.27
CA LEU A 253 -10.20 21.40 3.90
C LEU A 253 -11.46 21.29 3.02
N ALA A 254 -12.18 20.17 3.07
CA ALA A 254 -13.39 19.96 2.30
C ALA A 254 -14.50 20.98 2.64
N ARG A 255 -14.72 21.24 3.94
CA ARG A 255 -15.69 22.25 4.39
C ARG A 255 -15.30 23.65 3.93
N ARG A 256 -14.01 24.03 4.08
CA ARG A 256 -13.51 25.32 3.60
C ARG A 256 -13.74 25.52 2.10
N GLU A 257 -13.45 24.50 1.30
CA GLU A 257 -13.61 24.58 -0.15
C GLU A 257 -15.09 24.70 -0.54
N ARG A 258 -15.97 23.88 0.06
CA ARG A 258 -17.42 23.99 -0.12
C ARG A 258 -17.92 25.38 0.23
N ASP A 259 -17.54 25.93 1.38
CA ASP A 259 -18.03 27.22 1.88
C ASP A 259 -17.58 28.38 0.98
N ARG A 260 -16.32 28.32 0.48
CA ARG A 260 -15.82 29.26 -0.53
C ARG A 260 -16.64 29.20 -1.82
N LEU A 261 -16.91 28.00 -2.33
CA LEU A 261 -17.69 27.80 -3.56
C LEU A 261 -19.14 28.25 -3.40
N VAL A 262 -19.75 28.05 -2.23
CA VAL A 262 -21.07 28.59 -1.88
C VAL A 262 -21.05 30.12 -1.96
N GLN A 263 -20.07 30.78 -1.35
CA GLN A 263 -19.97 32.23 -1.38
C GLN A 263 -19.76 32.77 -2.80
N LEU A 264 -18.99 32.06 -3.63
CA LEU A 264 -18.70 32.46 -5.00
C LEU A 264 -19.92 32.32 -5.94
N THR A 265 -20.76 31.31 -5.70
CA THR A 265 -21.88 30.95 -6.59
C THR A 265 -23.25 31.40 -6.09
N GLY A 266 -23.36 31.85 -4.84
CA GLY A 266 -24.66 32.08 -4.19
C GLY A 266 -25.44 30.79 -3.89
N GLY A 267 -24.79 29.63 -3.97
CA GLY A 267 -25.40 28.32 -3.71
C GLY A 267 -25.70 28.08 -2.22
N THR A 268 -26.39 26.99 -1.89
CA THR A 268 -26.65 26.58 -0.50
C THR A 268 -25.73 25.43 -0.08
N PRO A 269 -25.14 25.45 1.13
CA PRO A 269 -24.32 24.34 1.61
C PRO A 269 -25.19 23.10 1.85
N THR A 270 -24.72 21.93 1.42
CA THR A 270 -25.31 20.66 1.90
C THR A 270 -24.68 20.30 3.25
N PRO A 271 -25.50 20.04 4.30
CA PRO A 271 -24.97 19.59 5.58
C PRO A 271 -24.21 18.26 5.44
N ALA A 272 -23.17 18.07 6.25
CA ALA A 272 -22.56 16.75 6.38
C ALA A 272 -23.59 15.78 6.98
N SER A 273 -23.68 14.57 6.43
CA SER A 273 -24.41 13.48 7.07
C SER A 273 -23.80 13.25 8.46
N LYS A 274 -24.61 13.35 9.52
CA LYS A 274 -24.17 12.99 10.87
C LYS A 274 -23.61 11.56 10.82
N PRO A 275 -22.43 11.28 11.40
CA PRO A 275 -21.99 9.90 11.54
C PRO A 275 -23.10 9.11 12.27
N PRO A 276 -23.38 7.87 11.86
CA PRO A 276 -24.30 7.02 12.61
C PRO A 276 -23.83 6.99 14.06
N ALA A 277 -24.77 7.13 15.00
CA ALA A 277 -24.48 7.01 16.42
C ALA A 277 -23.93 5.61 16.69
N SER A 278 -22.61 5.45 16.62
CA SER A 278 -21.93 4.25 17.07
C SER A 278 -22.19 4.14 18.56
N ALA A 279 -22.97 3.11 18.91
CA ALA A 279 -23.12 2.48 20.22
C ALA A 279 -22.34 3.20 21.34
N GLN A 280 -23.06 4.03 22.10
CA GLN A 280 -22.63 4.35 23.46
C GLN A 280 -22.44 3.03 24.18
N ASN A 281 -21.18 2.70 24.50
CA ASN A 281 -20.87 1.67 25.48
C ASN A 281 -21.75 1.93 26.72
N PRO A 282 -22.51 0.93 27.21
CA PRO A 282 -23.21 1.10 28.47
C PRO A 282 -22.16 1.39 29.55
N ALA A 283 -22.40 2.43 30.33
CA ALA A 283 -21.56 2.80 31.46
C ALA A 283 -21.32 1.59 32.38
N PRO A 284 -20.11 1.43 32.96
CA PRO A 284 -19.85 0.33 33.87
C PRO A 284 -20.77 0.45 35.11
N PRO A 285 -21.25 -0.69 35.66
CA PRO A 285 -22.08 -0.68 36.85
C PRO A 285 -21.28 -0.12 38.02
N LYS A 286 -21.92 0.78 38.77
CA LYS A 286 -21.41 1.27 40.05
C LYS A 286 -21.45 0.12 41.05
N ASN A 287 -20.28 -0.30 41.54
CA ASN A 287 -20.13 -0.98 42.83
C ASN A 287 -19.53 0.02 43.81
#